data_AF-A0A1H7VSP0-F1
#
_entry.id   AF-A0A1H7VSP0-F1
#
_cell.length_a   1.000
_cell.length_b   1.000
_cell.length_c   1.000
_cell.angle_alpha   90.00
_cell.angle_beta   90.00
_cell.angle_gamma   90.00
#
_symmetry.space_group_name_H-M   'P 1'
#
loop_
_entity.id
_entity.type
_entity.pdbx_description
1 polymer ?
#
loop_
_entity_poly.entity_id
_entity_poly.type
_entity_poly.pdbx_seq_one_letter_code
_entity_poly.pdbx_strand_id
1 'polypeptide(L)'
;MSFRNLFRLPELLLFLPLPFMLYYGNAAIDIHMLDTYFVIGQAGYAALLLVFPLLFTSWIIHVLLHRKALLSAKWRWAQVIVTLLCPLAAGIILNNSSLEGMAGMPRRYYDYNAYYNLLTQYKLMIVCALVFLLSQLLFWIAGAVLLIRRPSR
;
A
#
# COMPACT_ATOMS: atom_id res chain seq x y z
N MET A 1 6.92 11.56 -20.69
CA MET A 1 7.49 10.50 -19.82
C MET A 1 7.25 9.16 -20.49
N SER A 2 8.29 8.40 -20.83
CA SER A 2 8.14 7.12 -21.57
C SER A 2 7.41 6.08 -20.70
N PHE A 3 6.39 5.40 -21.27
CA PHE A 3 5.56 4.38 -20.59
C PHE A 3 6.41 3.26 -19.94
N ARG A 4 7.62 3.00 -20.46
CA ARG A 4 8.59 2.04 -19.90
C ARG A 4 9.11 2.42 -18.51
N ASN A 5 9.25 3.71 -18.21
CA ASN A 5 9.77 4.15 -16.91
C ASN A 5 8.72 4.05 -15.81
N LEU A 6 7.43 4.04 -16.18
CA LEU A 6 6.31 3.88 -15.26
C LEU A 6 6.22 2.45 -14.70
N PHE A 7 6.65 1.44 -15.47
CA PHE A 7 6.70 0.03 -15.02
C PHE A 7 7.70 -0.22 -13.90
N ARG A 8 8.75 0.61 -13.79
CA ARG A 8 9.77 0.46 -12.74
C ARG A 8 9.36 1.08 -11.41
N LEU A 9 8.36 1.97 -11.38
CA LEU A 9 7.94 2.67 -10.15
C LEU A 9 7.32 1.72 -9.09
N PRO A 10 6.42 0.77 -9.45
CA PRO A 10 5.93 -0.24 -8.51
C PRO A 10 7.02 -1.19 -8.02
N GLU A 11 7.98 -1.55 -8.89
CA GLU A 11 9.15 -2.36 -8.52
C GLU A 11 10.05 -1.61 -7.53
N LEU A 12 10.26 -0.31 -7.70
CA LEU A 12 11.04 0.51 -6.77
C LEU A 12 10.34 0.68 -5.41
N LEU A 13 9.00 0.74 -5.41
CA LEU A 13 8.18 0.74 -4.20
C LEU A 13 8.21 -0.61 -3.45
N LEU A 14 8.41 -1.74 -4.16
CA LEU A 14 8.64 -3.07 -3.56
C LEU A 14 9.96 -3.14 -2.78
N PHE A 15 10.96 -2.32 -3.12
CA PHE A 15 12.27 -2.31 -2.45
C PHE A 15 12.34 -1.40 -1.23
N LEU A 16 11.44 -0.43 -1.09
CA LEU A 16 11.44 0.52 0.03
C LEU A 16 11.25 -0.11 1.44
N PRO A 17 10.45 -1.17 1.64
CA PRO A 17 10.28 -1.77 2.97
C PRO A 17 11.29 -2.91 3.28
N LEU A 18 11.99 -3.46 2.28
CA LEU A 18 12.91 -4.59 2.46
C LEU A 18 14.02 -4.41 3.52
N PRO A 19 14.67 -3.24 3.68
CA PRO A 19 15.74 -3.11 4.67
C PRO A 19 15.24 -3.20 6.13
N PHE A 20 13.94 -3.00 6.39
CA PHE A 20 13.39 -3.06 7.75
C PHE A 20 12.97 -4.47 8.20
N MET A 21 12.77 -5.40 7.26
CA MET A 21 12.47 -6.79 7.56
C MET A 21 13.69 -7.57 8.10
N LEU A 22 14.91 -7.05 7.90
CA LEU A 22 16.17 -7.69 8.29
C LEU A 22 16.41 -7.71 9.82
N TYR A 23 15.64 -6.95 10.60
CA TYR A 23 15.79 -6.91 12.07
C TYR A 23 15.26 -8.16 12.78
N TYR A 24 14.36 -8.94 12.16
CA TYR A 24 13.70 -10.10 12.76
C TYR A 24 14.59 -11.35 12.95
N GLY A 25 15.87 -11.30 12.58
CA GLY A 25 16.81 -12.41 12.77
C GLY A 25 17.69 -12.30 14.02
N ASN A 26 17.68 -11.16 14.72
CA ASN A 26 18.61 -10.90 15.81
C ASN A 26 17.91 -10.90 17.17
N ALA A 27 18.11 -11.98 17.94
CA ALA A 27 17.53 -12.14 19.28
C ALA A 27 17.90 -11.00 20.25
N ALA A 28 19.09 -10.39 20.09
CA ALA A 28 19.48 -9.26 20.94
C ALA A 28 18.62 -8.02 20.67
N ILE A 29 18.22 -7.78 19.42
CA ILE A 29 17.37 -6.64 19.05
C ILE A 29 15.91 -6.95 19.37
N ASP A 30 15.47 -8.19 19.13
CA ASP A 30 14.07 -8.60 19.32
C ASP A 30 13.59 -8.39 20.77
N ILE A 31 14.43 -8.70 21.76
CA ILE A 31 14.09 -8.49 23.19
C ILE A 31 13.71 -7.04 23.50
N HIS A 32 14.32 -6.07 22.82
CA HIS A 32 14.02 -4.65 23.02
C HIS A 32 12.79 -4.17 22.25
N MET A 33 12.35 -4.93 21.24
CA MET A 33 11.41 -4.45 20.22
C MET A 33 10.08 -5.23 20.21
N LEU A 34 10.04 -6.44 20.78
CA LEU A 34 8.94 -7.39 20.69
C LEU A 34 7.57 -6.82 21.14
N ASP A 35 7.58 -5.97 22.17
CA ASP A 35 6.37 -5.38 22.75
C ASP A 35 6.18 -3.89 22.43
N THR A 36 6.84 -3.39 21.38
CA THR A 36 6.69 -2.02 20.93
C THR A 36 5.85 -1.91 19.66
N TYR A 37 5.49 -0.66 19.31
CA TYR A 37 4.84 -0.36 18.02
C TYR A 37 5.71 -0.69 16.79
N PHE A 38 6.99 -1.05 17.01
CA PHE A 38 7.88 -1.52 15.95
C PHE A 38 7.34 -2.77 15.29
N VAL A 39 6.91 -3.74 16.09
CA VAL A 39 6.35 -5.01 15.59
C VAL A 39 5.10 -4.75 14.74
N ILE A 40 4.25 -3.80 15.14
CA ILE A 40 3.04 -3.43 14.39
C ILE A 40 3.41 -2.79 13.05
N GLY A 41 4.36 -1.85 13.04
CA GLY A 41 4.84 -1.20 11.84
C GLY A 41 5.42 -2.20 10.83
N GLN A 42 6.26 -3.13 11.31
CA GLN A 42 6.86 -4.17 10.46
C GLN A 42 5.83 -5.17 9.92
N ALA A 43 4.90 -5.63 10.75
CA ALA A 43 3.83 -6.52 10.31
C ALA A 43 2.95 -5.85 9.23
N GLY A 44 2.66 -4.56 9.38
CA GLY A 44 1.97 -3.78 8.37
C GLY A 44 2.74 -3.66 7.06
N TYR A 45 4.06 -3.52 7.10
CA TYR A 45 4.89 -3.52 5.88
C TYR A 45 4.85 -4.87 5.15
N ALA A 46 4.90 -5.99 5.88
CA ALA A 46 4.71 -7.31 5.30
C ALA A 46 3.33 -7.44 4.63
N ALA A 47 2.28 -6.97 5.29
CA ALA A 47 0.94 -6.97 4.71
C ALA A 47 0.87 -6.10 3.44
N LEU A 48 1.53 -4.95 3.43
CA LEU A 48 1.59 -4.06 2.26
C LEU A 48 2.29 -4.74 1.08
N LEU A 49 3.35 -5.53 1.33
CA LEU A 49 4.01 -6.36 0.32
C LEU A 49 3.05 -7.37 -0.34
N LEU A 50 2.12 -7.96 0.42
CA LEU A 50 1.11 -8.89 -0.09
C LEU A 50 0.04 -8.21 -0.98
N VAL A 51 -0.11 -6.89 -0.90
CA VAL A 51 -1.05 -6.13 -1.74
C VAL A 51 -0.47 -5.86 -3.14
N PHE A 52 0.86 -5.87 -3.31
CA PHE A 52 1.50 -5.56 -4.61
C PHE A 52 1.10 -6.47 -5.77
N PRO A 53 0.92 -7.80 -5.61
CA PRO A 53 0.38 -8.64 -6.68
C PRO A 53 -1.01 -8.21 -7.17
N LEU A 54 -1.87 -7.68 -6.28
CA LEU A 54 -3.17 -7.12 -6.66
C LEU A 54 -3.01 -5.81 -7.46
N LEU A 55 -2.00 -5.00 -7.12
CA LEU A 55 -1.64 -3.82 -7.92
C LEU A 55 -1.18 -4.25 -9.31
N PHE A 56 -0.31 -5.26 -9.39
CA PHE A 56 0.26 -5.75 -10.65
C PHE A 56 -0.80 -6.31 -11.60
N THR A 57 -1.76 -7.10 -11.08
CA THR A 57 -2.88 -7.62 -11.87
C THR A 57 -3.80 -6.50 -12.38
N SER A 58 -4.08 -5.50 -11.54
CA SER A 58 -4.86 -4.31 -11.94
C SER A 58 -4.15 -3.50 -13.04
N TRP A 59 -2.81 -3.43 -12.99
CA TRP A 59 -1.98 -2.82 -14.02
C TRP A 59 -2.00 -3.57 -15.36
N ILE A 60 -2.01 -4.92 -15.33
CA ILE A 60 -2.16 -5.72 -16.55
C ILE A 60 -3.49 -5.40 -17.24
N ILE A 61 -4.58 -5.37 -16.47
CA ILE A 61 -5.91 -5.02 -16.99
C ILE A 61 -5.94 -3.60 -17.54
N HIS A 62 -5.28 -2.66 -16.85
CA HIS A 62 -5.16 -1.29 -17.33
C HIS A 62 -4.51 -1.21 -18.72
N VAL A 63 -3.44 -1.98 -18.97
CA VAL A 63 -2.76 -2.06 -20.28
C VAL A 63 -3.65 -2.71 -21.32
N LEU A 64 -4.35 -3.80 -20.97
CA LEU A 64 -5.27 -4.50 -21.88
C LEU A 64 -6.44 -3.61 -22.31
N LEU A 65 -7.08 -2.91 -21.36
CA LEU A 65 -8.18 -1.98 -21.62
C LEU A 65 -7.70 -0.75 -22.40
N HIS A 66 -6.45 -0.31 -22.22
CA HIS A 66 -5.87 0.75 -23.02
C HIS A 66 -5.70 0.33 -24.48
N ARG A 67 -5.14 -0.86 -24.74
CA ARG A 67 -4.92 -1.37 -26.10
C ARG A 67 -6.23 -1.49 -26.88
N LYS A 68 -7.33 -1.83 -26.21
CA LYS A 68 -8.67 -1.91 -26.82
C LYS A 68 -9.44 -0.57 -26.83
N ALA A 69 -8.84 0.53 -26.36
CA ALA A 69 -9.46 1.85 -26.21
C ALA A 69 -10.81 1.83 -25.46
N LEU A 70 -10.98 0.89 -24.52
CA LEU A 70 -12.25 0.65 -23.83
C LEU A 70 -12.50 1.62 -22.67
N LEU A 71 -11.42 2.15 -22.07
CA LEU A 71 -11.49 2.97 -20.86
C LEU A 71 -10.90 4.36 -21.11
N SER A 72 -11.64 5.41 -20.76
CA SER A 72 -11.20 6.80 -20.91
C SER A 72 -9.88 7.05 -20.16
N ALA A 73 -9.07 7.97 -20.66
CA ALA A 73 -7.79 8.32 -20.03
C ALA A 73 -7.98 8.87 -18.60
N LYS A 74 -9.05 9.63 -18.35
CA LYS A 74 -9.33 10.23 -17.04
C LYS A 74 -9.50 9.18 -15.94
N TRP A 75 -10.34 8.17 -16.18
CA TRP A 75 -10.58 7.09 -15.22
C TRP A 75 -9.34 6.23 -14.96
N ARG A 76 -8.55 5.99 -16.02
CA ARG A 76 -7.28 5.28 -15.95
C ARG A 76 -6.27 5.97 -15.03
N TRP A 77 -6.06 7.26 -15.25
CA TRP A 77 -5.15 8.04 -14.42
C TRP A 77 -5.64 8.20 -12.98
N ALA A 78 -6.95 8.36 -12.76
CA ALA A 78 -7.51 8.36 -11.41
C ALA A 78 -7.20 7.05 -10.67
N GLN A 79 -7.35 5.90 -11.33
CA GLN A 79 -7.00 4.61 -10.75
C GLN A 79 -5.53 4.54 -10.38
N VAL A 80 -4.64 4.91 -11.31
CA VAL A 80 -3.18 4.89 -11.07
C VAL A 80 -2.81 5.76 -9.87
N ILE A 81 -3.39 6.96 -9.76
CA ILE A 81 -3.15 7.89 -8.64
C ILE A 81 -3.56 7.23 -7.31
N VAL A 82 -4.76 6.68 -7.21
CA VAL A 82 -5.23 6.03 -5.97
C VAL A 82 -4.37 4.82 -5.61
N THR A 83 -4.00 4.04 -6.63
CA THR A 83 -3.20 2.81 -6.52
C THR A 83 -1.77 3.10 -6.06
N LEU A 84 -1.25 4.32 -6.29
CA LEU A 84 0.08 4.73 -5.87
C LEU A 84 0.06 5.51 -4.54
N LEU A 85 -0.86 6.46 -4.38
CA LEU A 85 -0.89 7.35 -3.22
C LEU A 85 -1.37 6.65 -1.95
N CYS A 86 -2.37 5.76 -2.03
CA CYS A 86 -2.90 5.11 -0.82
C CYS A 86 -1.90 4.15 -0.17
N PRO A 87 -1.21 3.26 -0.92
CA PRO A 87 -0.14 2.44 -0.34
C PRO A 87 1.05 3.27 0.14
N LEU A 88 1.39 4.36 -0.55
CA LEU A 88 2.45 5.26 -0.10
C LEU A 88 2.12 5.91 1.25
N ALA A 89 0.89 6.42 1.41
CA ALA A 89 0.42 7.00 2.66
C ALA A 89 0.45 5.96 3.79
N ALA A 90 -0.02 4.74 3.53
CA ALA A 90 0.06 3.63 4.49
C ALA A 90 1.52 3.32 4.87
N GLY A 91 2.43 3.29 3.88
CA GLY A 91 3.86 3.08 4.12
C GLY A 91 4.50 4.15 5.00
N ILE A 92 4.13 5.42 4.85
CA ILE A 92 4.62 6.51 5.73
C ILE A 92 4.12 6.33 7.16
N ILE A 93 2.84 5.96 7.33
CA ILE A 93 2.23 5.78 8.65
C ILE A 93 2.85 4.58 9.38
N LEU A 94 3.09 3.48 8.66
CA LEU A 94 3.78 2.31 9.19
C LEU A 94 5.25 2.63 9.56
N ASN A 95 5.91 3.51 8.81
CA ASN A 95 7.25 3.99 9.18
C ASN A 95 7.22 4.71 10.53
N ASN A 96 6.28 5.64 10.70
CA ASN A 96 6.14 6.38 11.95
C ASN A 96 5.87 5.45 13.14
N SER A 97 5.00 4.44 12.95
CA SER A 97 4.79 3.38 13.95
C SER A 97 6.10 2.66 14.32
N SER A 98 6.94 2.37 13.33
CA SER A 98 8.24 1.73 13.57
C SER A 98 9.23 2.64 14.30
N LEU A 99 9.25 3.94 13.97
CA LEU A 99 10.09 4.93 14.65
C LEU A 99 9.68 5.11 16.12
N GLU A 100 8.38 5.22 16.41
CA GLU A 100 7.86 5.31 17.78
C GLU A 100 8.17 4.03 18.57
N GLY A 101 8.09 2.86 17.91
CA GLY A 101 8.50 1.60 18.51
C GLY A 101 9.99 1.54 18.84
N MET A 102 10.86 2.05 17.95
CA MET A 102 12.31 2.19 18.22
C MET A 102 12.60 3.18 19.34
N ALA A 103 11.76 4.19 19.53
CA ALA A 103 11.85 5.13 20.65
C ALA A 103 11.34 4.53 21.98
N GLY A 104 10.91 3.26 21.99
CA GLY A 104 10.47 2.55 23.18
C GLY A 104 8.96 2.63 23.45
N MET A 105 8.15 3.13 22.51
CA MET A 105 6.69 3.19 22.70
C MET A 105 6.09 1.77 22.76
N PRO A 106 5.52 1.36 23.90
CA PRO A 106 4.96 0.03 24.05
C PRO A 106 3.60 -0.06 23.34
N ARG A 107 3.31 -1.22 22.76
CA ARG A 107 2.01 -1.48 22.13
C ARG A 107 0.91 -1.64 23.19
N ARG A 108 -0.33 -1.24 22.86
CA ARG A 108 -1.54 -1.37 23.72
C ARG A 108 -1.59 -0.42 24.94
N TYR A 109 -0.75 0.61 24.97
CA TYR A 109 -0.81 1.67 25.97
C TYR A 109 -1.47 2.91 25.38
N TYR A 110 -2.62 3.30 25.93
CA TYR A 110 -3.49 4.37 25.42
C TYR A 110 -3.17 5.75 26.00
N ASP A 111 -2.37 5.78 27.05
CA ASP A 111 -1.95 6.93 27.85
C ASP A 111 -0.58 7.48 27.44
N TYR A 112 0.12 6.82 26.51
CA TYR A 112 1.41 7.27 26.01
C TYR A 112 1.30 8.59 25.23
N ASN A 113 2.22 9.52 25.44
CA ASN A 113 2.15 10.89 24.88
C ASN A 113 1.96 10.92 23.35
N ALA A 114 2.58 10.00 22.61
CA ALA A 114 2.47 9.90 21.15
C ALA A 114 1.21 9.15 20.65
N TYR A 115 0.44 8.52 21.54
CA TYR A 115 -0.67 7.64 21.17
C TYR A 115 -1.72 8.33 20.31
N TYR A 116 -2.14 9.55 20.66
CA TYR A 116 -3.18 10.28 19.91
C TYR A 116 -2.72 10.66 18.48
N ASN A 117 -1.43 10.93 18.30
CA ASN A 117 -0.86 11.21 16.98
C ASN A 117 -0.88 9.93 16.12
N LEU A 118 -0.41 8.80 16.65
CA LEU A 118 -0.48 7.52 15.95
C LEU A 118 -1.91 7.08 15.67
N LEU A 119 -2.84 7.26 16.62
CA LEU A 119 -4.25 6.95 16.42
C LEU A 119 -4.84 7.72 15.24
N THR A 120 -4.52 9.01 15.13
CA THR A 120 -4.97 9.85 14.02
C THR A 120 -4.38 9.36 12.69
N GLN A 121 -3.10 8.99 12.68
CA GLN A 121 -2.45 8.41 11.51
C GLN A 121 -3.09 7.06 11.12
N TYR A 122 -3.39 6.17 12.07
CA TYR A 122 -4.06 4.91 11.77
C TYR A 122 -5.49 5.09 11.24
N LYS A 123 -6.24 6.08 11.74
CA LYS A 123 -7.55 6.44 11.17
C LYS A 123 -7.42 6.85 9.70
N LEU A 124 -6.41 7.67 9.38
CA LEU A 124 -6.11 8.04 7.99
C LEU A 124 -5.74 6.81 7.16
N MET A 125 -4.93 5.90 7.70
CA MET A 125 -4.57 4.64 7.03
C MET A 125 -5.79 3.79 6.70
N ILE A 126 -6.75 3.68 7.63
CA ILE A 126 -8.02 2.97 7.40
C ILE A 126 -8.83 3.63 6.27
N VAL A 127 -8.94 4.96 6.28
CA VAL A 127 -9.61 5.69 5.19
C VAL A 127 -8.92 5.44 3.85
N CYS A 128 -7.60 5.53 3.79
CA CYS A 128 -6.82 5.22 2.58
C CYS A 128 -7.04 3.77 2.11
N ALA A 129 -7.09 2.81 3.04
CA ALA A 129 -7.36 1.41 2.71
C ALA A 129 -8.76 1.21 2.13
N LEU A 130 -9.78 1.84 2.72
CA LEU A 130 -11.16 1.78 2.21
C LEU A 130 -11.27 2.41 0.81
N VAL A 131 -10.69 3.60 0.61
CA VAL A 131 -10.66 4.29 -0.69
C VAL A 131 -9.95 3.42 -1.72
N PHE A 132 -8.82 2.82 -1.35
CA PHE A 132 -8.08 1.91 -2.22
C PHE A 132 -8.92 0.70 -2.63
N LEU A 133 -9.53 0.00 -1.67
CA LEU A 133 -10.34 -1.20 -1.93
C LEU A 133 -11.56 -0.90 -2.79
N LEU A 134 -12.30 0.17 -2.50
CA LEU A 134 -13.45 0.60 -3.30
C LEU A 134 -13.03 0.98 -4.72
N SER A 135 -11.92 1.71 -4.85
CA SER A 135 -11.36 2.09 -6.16
C SER A 135 -10.96 0.87 -6.98
N GLN A 136 -10.28 -0.12 -6.38
CA GLN A 136 -10.00 -1.38 -7.06
C GLN A 136 -11.29 -2.08 -7.48
N LEU A 137 -12.24 -2.27 -6.57
CA LEU A 137 -13.50 -2.94 -6.88
C LEU A 137 -14.23 -2.29 -8.06
N LEU A 138 -14.35 -0.96 -8.08
CA LEU A 138 -14.96 -0.22 -9.19
C LEU A 138 -14.21 -0.43 -10.51
N PHE A 139 -12.88 -0.42 -10.47
CA PHE A 139 -12.05 -0.67 -11.64
C PHE A 139 -12.25 -2.08 -12.20
N TRP A 140 -12.28 -3.10 -11.35
CA TRP A 140 -12.52 -4.48 -11.74
C TRP A 140 -13.91 -4.69 -12.33
N ILE A 141 -14.95 -4.12 -11.70
CA ILE A 141 -16.32 -4.16 -12.23
C ILE A 141 -16.40 -3.46 -13.59
N ALA A 142 -15.87 -2.23 -13.70
CA ALA A 142 -15.89 -1.48 -14.95
C ALA A 142 -15.13 -2.21 -16.07
N GLY A 143 -13.95 -2.76 -15.74
CA GLY A 143 -13.16 -3.58 -16.65
C GLY A 143 -13.91 -4.81 -17.15
N ALA A 144 -14.55 -5.56 -16.24
CA ALA A 144 -15.34 -6.74 -16.59
C ALA A 144 -16.54 -6.38 -17.50
N VAL A 145 -17.31 -5.35 -17.16
CA VAL A 145 -18.44 -4.90 -17.99
C VAL A 145 -17.99 -4.50 -19.39
N LEU A 146 -16.87 -3.79 -19.51
CA LEU A 146 -16.34 -3.34 -20.80
C LEU A 146 -15.83 -4.51 -21.65
N LEU A 147 -15.19 -5.51 -21.03
CA LEU A 147 -14.71 -6.71 -21.73
C LEU A 147 -15.89 -7.57 -22.22
N ILE A 148 -16.94 -7.74 -21.41
CA ILE A 148 -18.14 -8.50 -21.77
C ILE A 148 -18.93 -7.81 -22.88
N ARG A 149 -19.12 -6.49 -22.81
CA ARG A 149 -19.91 -5.74 -23.80
C ARG A 149 -19.21 -5.55 -25.14
N ARG A 150 -17.88 -5.69 -25.20
CA ARG A 150 -17.08 -5.47 -26.43
C ARG A 150 -15.98 -6.53 -26.59
N PRO A 151 -16.33 -7.82 -26.80
CA PRO A 151 -15.35 -8.89 -26.87
C PRO A 151 -14.44 -8.81 -28.11
N SER A 152 -14.91 -8.21 -29.21
CA SER A 152 -14.40 -8.43 -30.58
C SER A 152 -13.81 -7.21 -31.31
N ARG A 153 -13.28 -6.22 -30.58
CA ARG A 153 -12.28 -5.30 -31.15
C ARG A 153 -10.88 -5.65 -30.66
#